data_AF-A0A925CLI5-F1
#
_entry.id   AF-A0A925CLI5-F1
#
_cell.length_a   1.000
_cell.length_b   1.000
_cell.length_c   1.000
_cell.angle_alpha   90.00
_cell.angle_beta   90.00
_cell.angle_gamma   90.00
#
_symmetry.space_group_name_H-M   'P 1'
#
loop_
_entity.id
_entity.type
_entity.pdbx_description
1 polymer ?
#
loop_
_entity_poly.entity_id
_entity_poly.type
_entity_poly.pdbx_seq_one_letter_code
_entity_poly.pdbx_strand_id
1 'polypeptide(L)'
;MKRWALYLIVVFLGLGGLAYLVGLNFSLPFSDVWSRNHQENNSPRDVRKIPDGNAVPQEVLRLRQKHLLRPLTEREEGTRIQDLPNGIYGFSRCGVVELRATRGNIYSLEIQKHDGILFYVGYASDQEIEHYLTRHKNFHILTFPHPREGASSLLDIPVEFVSKCEERSDEDGFLFDLFVKVIPELHI
;
A
#
# COMPACT_ATOMS: atom_id res chain seq x y z
N MET A 1 60.26 -25.15 -24.05
CA MET A 1 59.48 -24.72 -22.86
C MET A 1 58.16 -24.14 -23.34
N LYS A 2 57.06 -24.82 -23.03
CA LYS A 2 55.76 -24.73 -23.73
C LYS A 2 54.88 -23.62 -23.12
N ARG A 3 54.55 -22.61 -23.94
CA ARG A 3 53.65 -21.46 -23.67
C ARG A 3 52.18 -21.81 -23.34
N TRP A 4 51.87 -23.07 -23.04
CA TRP A 4 50.51 -23.55 -22.81
C TRP A 4 50.07 -23.51 -21.34
N ALA A 5 51.01 -23.39 -20.40
CA ALA A 5 50.71 -23.36 -18.97
C ALA A 5 50.01 -22.07 -18.51
N LEU A 6 50.24 -20.94 -19.19
CA LEU A 6 49.63 -19.65 -18.85
C LEU A 6 48.13 -19.60 -19.18
N TYR A 7 47.67 -20.35 -20.17
CA TYR A 7 46.23 -20.39 -20.52
C TYR A 7 45.40 -21.20 -19.52
N LEU A 8 45.99 -22.17 -18.81
CA LEU A 8 45.27 -22.94 -17.80
C LEU A 8 44.99 -22.14 -16.52
N ILE A 9 45.84 -21.16 -16.17
CA ILE A 9 45.64 -20.33 -14.97
C ILE A 9 44.49 -19.32 -15.17
N VAL A 10 44.34 -18.78 -16.38
CA VAL A 10 43.25 -17.83 -16.71
C VAL A 10 41.88 -18.52 -16.71
N VAL A 11 41.79 -19.79 -17.10
CA VAL A 11 40.52 -20.55 -17.09
C VAL A 11 40.06 -20.86 -15.67
N PHE A 12 40.96 -21.18 -14.73
CA PHE A 12 40.57 -21.42 -13.33
C PHE A 12 40.12 -20.14 -12.60
N LEU A 13 40.71 -18.98 -12.91
CA LEU A 13 40.27 -17.69 -12.37
C LEU A 13 38.93 -17.21 -12.97
N GLY A 14 38.65 -17.53 -14.24
CA GLY A 14 37.37 -17.22 -14.88
C GLY A 14 36.19 -18.08 -14.39
N LEU A 15 36.43 -19.34 -14.02
CA LEU A 15 35.41 -20.25 -13.47
C LEU A 15 35.19 -20.08 -11.96
N GLY A 16 36.20 -19.61 -11.21
CA GLY A 16 36.05 -19.30 -9.77
C GLY A 16 35.16 -18.09 -9.48
N GLY A 17 35.12 -17.10 -10.38
CA GLY A 17 34.27 -15.91 -10.23
C GLY A 17 32.78 -16.16 -10.49
N LEU A 18 32.44 -17.17 -11.29
CA LEU A 18 31.04 -17.51 -11.62
C LEU A 18 30.37 -18.38 -10.53
N ALA A 19 31.14 -19.08 -9.70
CA ALA A 19 30.61 -19.81 -8.56
C ALA A 19 30.27 -18.90 -7.36
N TYR A 20 30.79 -17.68 -7.31
CA TYR A 20 30.53 -16.75 -6.20
C TYR A 20 29.23 -15.94 -6.36
N LEU A 21 28.67 -15.87 -7.57
CA LEU A 21 27.43 -15.11 -7.85
C LEU A 21 26.16 -15.98 -7.95
N VAL A 22 26.28 -17.30 -7.85
CA VAL A 22 25.13 -18.25 -7.77
C VAL A 22 24.99 -18.81 -6.34
N GLY A 23 25.70 -18.22 -5.37
CA GLY A 23 25.67 -18.59 -3.94
C GLY A 23 24.68 -17.78 -3.08
N LEU A 24 23.86 -16.91 -3.68
CA LEU A 24 22.74 -16.24 -2.99
C LEU A 24 21.39 -16.90 -3.36
N ASN A 25 21.38 -18.22 -3.37
CA ASN A 25 20.16 -19.00 -3.14
C ASN A 25 19.86 -18.91 -1.63
N PHE A 26 18.95 -18.01 -1.25
CA PHE A 26 18.30 -18.06 0.06
C PHE A 26 17.45 -19.34 0.13
N SER A 27 18.08 -20.47 0.41
CA SER A 27 17.42 -21.65 0.95
C SER A 27 17.34 -21.46 2.45
N LEU A 28 16.27 -20.82 2.93
CA LEU A 28 15.91 -20.90 4.35
C LEU A 28 15.37 -22.32 4.60
N PRO A 29 15.93 -23.08 5.56
CA PRO A 29 15.40 -24.37 5.94
C PRO A 29 14.19 -24.13 6.86
N PHE A 30 13.00 -24.03 6.29
CA PHE A 30 11.76 -24.16 7.06
C PHE A 30 11.31 -25.62 7.05
N SER A 31 12.06 -26.46 7.75
CA SER A 31 11.59 -27.76 8.21
C SER A 31 12.19 -28.00 9.58
N ASP A 32 11.31 -28.34 10.53
CA ASP A 32 11.60 -28.73 11.92
C ASP A 32 11.48 -27.66 13.03
N VAL A 33 10.30 -27.03 13.13
CA VAL A 33 9.65 -26.81 14.44
C VAL A 33 8.14 -26.97 14.26
N TRP A 34 7.67 -28.18 13.97
CA TRP A 34 6.29 -28.54 14.26
C TRP A 34 6.19 -30.00 14.66
N SER A 35 6.34 -30.24 15.95
CA SER A 35 5.79 -31.43 16.59
C SER A 35 5.46 -31.11 18.04
N ARG A 36 4.27 -31.58 18.43
CA ARG A 36 3.61 -31.50 19.76
C ARG A 36 2.95 -30.17 20.13
N ASN A 37 1.66 -30.04 19.78
CA ASN A 37 0.59 -30.54 20.64
C ASN A 37 -0.74 -30.47 19.89
N HIS A 38 -1.28 -31.64 19.52
CA HIS A 38 -2.72 -31.78 19.33
C HIS A 38 -3.35 -31.75 20.72
N GLN A 39 -3.82 -30.59 21.13
CA GLN A 39 -4.80 -30.50 22.20
C GLN A 39 -5.93 -29.62 21.69
N GLU A 40 -6.99 -30.29 21.22
CA GLU A 40 -8.31 -29.70 21.03
C GLU A 40 -8.74 -29.04 22.33
N ASN A 41 -8.59 -27.73 22.40
CA ASN A 41 -9.31 -26.93 23.38
C ASN A 41 -10.31 -26.10 22.61
N ASN A 42 -11.58 -26.49 22.74
CA ASN A 42 -12.74 -25.67 22.45
C ASN A 42 -12.62 -24.36 23.26
N SER A 43 -11.99 -23.34 22.68
CA SER A 43 -12.08 -21.96 23.19
C SER A 43 -13.01 -21.17 22.27
N PRO A 44 -13.89 -20.34 22.85
CA PRO A 44 -14.86 -19.56 22.10
C PRO A 44 -14.10 -18.65 21.13
N ARG A 45 -14.59 -18.57 19.89
CA ARG A 45 -14.09 -17.73 18.80
C ARG A 45 -13.48 -16.45 19.38
N ASP A 46 -12.17 -16.34 19.26
CA ASP A 46 -11.42 -15.14 19.60
C ASP A 46 -12.11 -14.00 18.86
N VAL A 47 -12.81 -13.15 19.60
CA VAL A 47 -13.44 -11.95 19.09
C VAL A 47 -12.27 -11.11 18.58
N ARG A 48 -12.04 -11.18 17.27
CA ARG A 48 -11.06 -10.38 16.52
C ARG A 48 -11.13 -8.97 17.10
N LYS A 49 -10.13 -8.63 17.90
CA LYS A 49 -10.05 -7.33 18.57
C LYS A 49 -9.92 -6.32 17.44
N ILE A 50 -11.04 -5.71 17.05
CA ILE A 50 -11.04 -4.63 16.06
C ILE A 50 -10.01 -3.64 16.58
N PRO A 51 -8.92 -3.38 15.82
CA PRO A 51 -7.94 -2.37 16.21
C PRO A 51 -8.72 -1.11 16.55
N ASP A 52 -8.37 -0.41 17.62
CA ASP A 52 -9.00 0.88 17.98
C ASP A 52 -9.17 1.68 16.69
N GLY A 53 -10.42 1.89 16.26
CA GLY A 53 -10.75 2.42 14.93
C GLY A 53 -10.22 3.84 14.71
N ASN A 54 -9.65 4.43 15.76
CA ASN A 54 -9.02 5.74 15.77
C ASN A 54 -7.48 5.68 15.81
N ALA A 55 -6.87 4.52 16.04
CA ALA A 55 -5.42 4.37 16.04
C ALA A 55 -4.92 4.52 14.59
N VAL A 56 -4.28 5.66 14.31
CA VAL A 56 -3.69 5.93 12.99
C VAL A 56 -2.42 5.09 12.85
N PRO A 57 -2.33 4.21 11.83
CA PRO A 57 -1.13 3.41 11.61
C PRO A 57 0.12 4.26 11.35
N GLN A 58 1.29 3.73 11.72
CA GLN A 58 2.55 4.48 11.68
C GLN A 58 2.94 4.91 10.26
N GLU A 59 2.66 4.09 9.24
CA GLU A 59 2.91 4.45 7.84
C GLU A 59 2.09 5.66 7.38
N VAL A 60 0.84 5.79 7.81
CA VAL A 60 0.00 6.96 7.50
C VAL A 60 0.57 8.22 8.16
N LEU A 61 1.04 8.11 9.42
CA LEU A 61 1.69 9.23 10.11
C LEU A 61 2.96 9.68 9.39
N ARG A 62 3.77 8.74 8.89
CA ARG A 62 4.98 9.05 8.10
C ARG A 62 4.62 9.73 6.79
N LEU A 63 3.57 9.28 6.10
CA LEU A 63 3.09 9.91 4.87
C LEU A 63 2.65 11.36 5.13
N ARG A 64 1.85 11.59 6.18
CA ARG A 64 1.43 12.93 6.58
C ARG A 64 2.60 13.85 6.91
N GLN A 65 3.58 13.35 7.66
CA GLN A 65 4.79 14.12 7.99
C GLN A 65 5.62 14.45 6.75
N LYS A 66 5.81 13.48 5.85
CA LYS A 66 6.56 13.66 4.59
C LYS A 66 5.99 14.79 3.75
N HIS A 67 4.67 14.89 3.65
CA HIS A 67 3.98 15.91 2.86
C HIS A 67 3.56 17.14 3.67
N LEU A 68 4.04 17.27 4.92
CA LEU A 68 3.73 18.38 5.84
C LEU A 68 2.21 18.61 6.01
N LEU A 69 1.45 17.52 6.05
CA LEU A 69 0.00 17.58 6.11
C LEU A 69 -0.47 17.89 7.53
N ARG A 70 -1.42 18.82 7.61
CA ARG A 70 -2.25 19.03 8.82
C ARG A 70 -3.66 18.47 8.61
N PRO A 71 -4.36 18.10 9.69
CA PRO A 71 -5.78 17.78 9.58
C PRO A 71 -6.57 19.00 9.10
N LEU A 72 -7.65 18.72 8.38
CA LEU A 72 -8.71 19.68 8.08
C LEU A 72 -9.31 20.19 9.39
N THR A 73 -9.52 21.50 9.50
CA THR A 73 -10.15 22.10 10.68
C THR A 73 -11.67 22.08 10.58
N GLU A 74 -12.37 22.21 11.71
CA GLU A 74 -13.84 22.30 11.75
C GLU A 74 -14.40 23.48 10.92
N ARG A 75 -13.63 24.56 10.77
CA ARG A 75 -14.02 25.72 9.96
C ARG A 75 -13.93 25.46 8.46
N GLU A 76 -13.10 24.50 8.08
CA GLU A 76 -12.86 24.10 6.68
C GLU A 76 -13.74 22.90 6.28
N GLU A 77 -14.40 22.25 7.24
CA GLU A 77 -15.31 21.14 7.01
C GLU A 77 -16.48 21.55 6.10
N GLY A 78 -16.84 20.67 5.15
CA GLY A 78 -17.86 20.96 4.14
C GLY A 78 -17.38 21.87 3.01
N THR A 79 -16.14 22.36 3.05
CA THR A 79 -15.55 23.08 1.92
C THR A 79 -15.15 22.09 0.82
N ARG A 80 -15.33 22.49 -0.44
CA ARG A 80 -14.88 21.71 -1.59
C ARG A 80 -13.37 21.58 -1.56
N ILE A 81 -12.88 20.38 -1.84
CA ILE A 81 -11.45 20.06 -1.75
C ILE A 81 -10.56 20.91 -2.68
N GLN A 82 -11.13 21.40 -3.79
CA GLN A 82 -10.43 22.27 -4.73
C GLN A 82 -10.12 23.64 -4.11
N ASP A 83 -11.00 24.15 -3.25
CA ASP A 83 -10.91 25.47 -2.63
C ASP A 83 -10.04 25.48 -1.35
N LEU A 84 -9.71 24.30 -0.83
CA LEU A 84 -8.88 24.13 0.35
C LEU A 84 -7.39 24.41 0.06
N PRO A 85 -6.60 24.88 1.05
CA PRO A 85 -5.17 25.09 0.86
C PRO A 85 -4.40 23.78 0.65
N ASN A 86 -3.18 23.86 0.13
CA ASN A 86 -2.26 22.72 0.08
C ASN A 86 -1.78 22.32 1.48
N GLY A 87 -1.34 21.07 1.66
CA GLY A 87 -0.82 20.58 2.94
C GLY A 87 -1.90 20.15 3.92
N ILE A 88 -3.03 19.64 3.42
CA ILE A 88 -4.13 19.18 4.26
C ILE A 88 -4.46 17.70 4.04
N TYR A 89 -5.06 17.09 5.04
CA TYR A 89 -5.79 15.84 4.86
C TYR A 89 -7.16 15.93 5.54
N GLY A 90 -8.13 15.23 4.96
CA GLY A 90 -9.45 15.05 5.53
C GLY A 90 -10.04 13.73 5.07
N PHE A 91 -11.33 13.56 5.27
CA PHE A 91 -12.00 12.31 4.96
C PHE A 91 -13.21 12.55 4.08
N SER A 92 -13.42 11.69 3.10
CA SER A 92 -14.63 11.73 2.29
C SER A 92 -14.99 10.37 1.70
N ARG A 93 -16.18 10.34 1.14
CA ARG A 93 -16.78 9.22 0.43
C ARG A 93 -16.45 9.28 -1.06
N CYS A 94 -16.61 8.18 -1.78
CA CYS A 94 -16.48 8.19 -3.24
C CYS A 94 -17.46 9.20 -3.85
N GLY A 95 -16.96 10.05 -4.76
CA GLY A 95 -17.79 11.03 -5.46
C GLY A 95 -18.23 12.24 -4.61
N VAL A 96 -17.84 12.33 -3.35
CA VAL A 96 -18.09 13.50 -2.50
C VAL A 96 -16.92 14.47 -2.63
N VAL A 97 -17.22 15.70 -3.06
CA VAL A 97 -16.22 16.74 -3.35
C VAL A 97 -15.79 17.49 -2.08
N GLU A 98 -16.59 17.41 -1.03
CA GLU A 98 -16.37 18.09 0.25
C GLU A 98 -15.64 17.17 1.23
N LEU A 99 -14.71 17.74 2.00
CA LEU A 99 -13.97 16.99 3.04
C LEU A 99 -14.57 17.19 4.42
N ARG A 100 -14.43 16.14 5.23
CA ARG A 100 -14.73 16.14 6.66
C ARG A 100 -13.45 16.14 7.48
N ALA A 101 -13.48 16.84 8.61
CA ALA A 101 -12.34 16.90 9.53
C ALA A 101 -12.14 15.57 10.27
N THR A 102 -13.22 14.83 10.49
CA THR A 102 -13.20 13.52 11.15
C THR A 102 -13.62 12.43 10.17
N ARG A 103 -13.09 11.21 10.37
CA ARG A 103 -13.47 10.03 9.57
C ARG A 103 -14.95 9.66 9.75
N GLY A 104 -15.61 10.22 10.77
CA GLY A 104 -16.98 9.88 11.17
C GLY A 104 -17.10 8.41 11.57
N ASN A 105 -18.32 7.86 11.54
CA ASN A 105 -18.52 6.42 11.66
C ASN A 105 -17.93 5.77 10.40
N ILE A 106 -16.68 5.31 10.44
CA ILE A 106 -16.01 4.27 9.61
C ILE A 106 -16.15 4.26 8.07
N TYR A 107 -16.82 5.23 7.44
CA TYR A 107 -17.26 5.15 6.03
C TYR A 107 -16.53 6.12 5.09
N SER A 108 -15.26 6.44 5.34
CA SER A 108 -14.56 7.48 4.58
C SER A 108 -13.12 7.11 4.29
N LEU A 109 -12.69 7.33 3.04
CA LEU A 109 -11.28 7.31 2.65
C LEU A 109 -10.59 8.58 3.15
N GLU A 110 -9.31 8.45 3.47
CA GLU A 110 -8.47 9.63 3.66
C GLU A 110 -8.16 10.25 2.30
N ILE A 111 -8.35 11.56 2.21
CA ILE A 111 -7.99 12.32 1.02
C ILE A 111 -6.98 13.38 1.44
N GLN A 112 -5.86 13.41 0.72
CA GLN A 112 -4.74 14.32 0.98
C GLN A 112 -4.61 15.32 -0.16
N LYS A 113 -4.26 16.56 0.16
CA LYS A 113 -3.88 17.58 -0.82
C LYS A 113 -2.46 18.03 -0.53
N HIS A 114 -1.54 17.64 -1.38
CA HIS A 114 -0.15 18.10 -1.38
C HIS A 114 0.34 18.30 -2.80
N ASP A 115 1.37 19.13 -2.98
CA ASP A 115 1.91 19.47 -4.29
C ASP A 115 0.87 19.97 -5.31
N GLY A 116 -0.27 20.49 -4.84
CA GLY A 116 -1.41 20.91 -5.68
C GLY A 116 -2.26 19.77 -6.23
N ILE A 117 -1.92 18.52 -5.90
CA ILE A 117 -2.59 17.29 -6.37
C ILE A 117 -3.41 16.70 -5.23
N LEU A 118 -4.52 16.06 -5.58
CA LEU A 118 -5.39 15.34 -4.65
C LEU A 118 -5.08 13.86 -4.71
N PHE A 119 -5.01 13.22 -3.56
CA PHE A 119 -4.67 11.82 -3.43
C PHE A 119 -5.69 11.06 -2.59
N TYR A 120 -6.07 9.87 -3.03
CA TYR A 120 -6.73 8.87 -2.19
C TYR A 120 -5.67 8.08 -1.43
N VAL A 121 -5.88 7.94 -0.12
CA VAL A 121 -5.01 7.16 0.75
C VAL A 121 -5.79 6.05 1.43
N GLY A 122 -5.26 4.84 1.34
CA GLY A 122 -5.83 3.66 1.97
C GLY A 122 -4.92 2.44 1.80
N TYR A 123 -5.46 1.27 2.09
CA TYR A 123 -4.73 0.00 2.08
C TYR A 123 -5.20 -0.88 0.95
N ALA A 124 -4.28 -1.49 0.22
CA ALA A 124 -4.57 -2.42 -0.86
C ALA A 124 -3.64 -3.64 -0.80
N SER A 125 -3.89 -4.62 -1.65
CA SER A 125 -2.99 -5.76 -1.79
C SER A 125 -1.69 -5.36 -2.51
N ASP A 126 -0.58 -6.04 -2.19
CA ASP A 126 0.69 -5.82 -2.87
C ASP A 126 0.57 -6.06 -4.39
N GLN A 127 -0.26 -7.02 -4.80
CA GLN A 127 -0.49 -7.33 -6.20
C GLN A 127 -1.16 -6.16 -6.95
N GLU A 128 -2.18 -5.54 -6.35
CA GLU A 128 -2.87 -4.38 -6.96
C GLU A 128 -1.97 -3.14 -6.99
N ILE A 129 -1.16 -2.94 -5.94
CA ILE A 129 -0.15 -1.87 -5.90
C ILE A 129 0.90 -2.11 -6.99
N GLU A 130 1.37 -3.35 -7.17
CA GLU A 130 2.32 -3.68 -8.24
C GLU A 130 1.72 -3.39 -9.61
N HIS A 131 0.45 -3.73 -9.87
CA HIS A 131 -0.24 -3.36 -11.12
C HIS A 131 -0.28 -1.84 -11.34
N TYR A 132 -0.47 -1.07 -10.28
CA TYR A 132 -0.40 0.39 -10.33
C TYR A 132 1.01 0.91 -10.64
N LEU A 133 2.02 0.41 -9.93
CA LEU A 133 3.42 0.81 -10.12
C LEU A 133 3.96 0.43 -11.50
N THR A 134 3.55 -0.74 -12.01
CA THR A 134 3.88 -1.24 -13.36
C THR A 134 3.01 -0.63 -14.47
N ARG A 135 2.08 0.27 -14.11
CA ARG A 135 1.24 1.04 -15.05
C ARG A 135 0.38 0.14 -15.93
N HIS A 136 -0.14 -0.95 -15.38
CA HIS A 136 -1.21 -1.69 -16.03
C HIS A 136 -2.38 -0.75 -16.35
N LYS A 137 -3.09 -1.04 -17.45
CA LYS A 137 -4.21 -0.21 -17.91
C LYS A 137 -5.53 -0.89 -17.55
N ASN A 138 -6.55 -0.08 -17.28
CA ASN A 138 -7.93 -0.52 -17.11
C ASN A 138 -8.10 -1.64 -16.06
N PHE A 139 -7.51 -1.42 -14.88
CA PHE A 139 -7.68 -2.31 -13.74
C PHE A 139 -8.31 -1.53 -12.60
N HIS A 140 -8.74 -2.26 -11.59
CA HIS A 140 -9.25 -1.70 -10.36
C HIS A 140 -8.38 -2.06 -9.17
N ILE A 141 -8.44 -1.21 -8.14
CA ILE A 141 -7.78 -1.44 -6.87
C ILE A 141 -8.84 -1.40 -5.77
N LEU A 142 -8.95 -2.49 -5.02
CA LEU A 142 -9.75 -2.54 -3.82
C LEU A 142 -8.98 -1.90 -2.67
N THR A 143 -9.50 -0.77 -2.20
CA THR A 143 -8.86 0.05 -1.17
C THR A 143 -9.67 0.03 0.12
N PHE A 144 -8.99 -0.12 1.25
CA PHE A 144 -9.58 -0.19 2.58
C PHE A 144 -9.09 0.99 3.44
N PRO A 145 -9.93 1.57 4.30
CA PRO A 145 -9.50 2.67 5.17
C PRO A 145 -8.56 2.22 6.32
N HIS A 146 -8.47 0.93 6.59
CA HIS A 146 -7.64 0.32 7.63
C HIS A 146 -6.95 -0.93 7.08
N PRO A 147 -5.75 -1.31 7.59
CA PRO A 147 -5.06 -2.51 7.14
C PRO A 147 -5.86 -3.77 7.48
N ARG A 148 -5.89 -4.73 6.56
CA ARG A 148 -6.58 -6.02 6.70
C ARG A 148 -5.73 -7.16 6.14
N GLU A 149 -6.16 -8.38 6.42
CA GLU A 149 -5.57 -9.57 5.80
C GLU A 149 -5.70 -9.49 4.27
N GLY A 150 -4.58 -9.65 3.56
CA GLY A 150 -4.51 -9.50 2.09
C GLY A 150 -4.49 -8.06 1.58
N ALA A 151 -4.70 -7.05 2.44
CA ALA A 151 -4.64 -5.63 2.08
C ALA A 151 -4.00 -4.81 3.21
N SER A 152 -2.68 -4.96 3.36
CA SER A 152 -1.89 -4.33 4.44
C SER A 152 -0.95 -3.23 3.95
N SER A 153 -0.83 -3.05 2.63
CA SER A 153 0.13 -2.13 2.05
C SER A 153 -0.53 -0.79 1.75
N LEU A 154 0.11 0.28 2.21
CA LEU A 154 -0.40 1.64 2.06
C LEU A 154 -0.27 2.09 0.61
N LEU A 155 -1.39 2.48 0.02
CA LEU A 155 -1.51 3.08 -1.29
C LEU A 155 -1.77 4.57 -1.15
N ASP A 156 -1.07 5.34 -1.97
CA ASP A 156 -1.25 6.77 -2.17
C ASP A 156 -1.37 7.01 -3.69
N ILE A 157 -2.60 7.30 -4.16
CA ILE A 157 -2.92 7.38 -5.59
C ILE A 157 -3.55 8.74 -5.94
N PRO A 158 -3.04 9.46 -6.95
CA PRO A 158 -3.67 10.68 -7.44
C PRO A 158 -5.12 10.43 -7.85
N VAL A 159 -6.04 11.25 -7.33
CA VAL A 159 -7.47 11.23 -7.69
C VAL A 159 -7.65 11.37 -9.20
N GLU A 160 -6.78 12.15 -9.85
CA GLU A 160 -6.82 12.29 -11.31
C GLU A 160 -6.60 10.96 -12.04
N PHE A 161 -5.89 9.99 -11.48
CA PHE A 161 -5.67 8.67 -12.10
C PHE A 161 -6.84 7.71 -11.88
N VAL A 162 -7.83 8.11 -11.09
CA VAL A 162 -9.03 7.31 -10.82
C VAL A 162 -10.19 7.84 -11.67
N SER A 163 -10.68 7.02 -12.58
CA SER A 163 -11.83 7.35 -13.44
C SER A 163 -13.18 7.23 -12.72
N LYS A 164 -13.26 6.32 -11.75
CA LYS A 164 -14.45 6.03 -10.96
C LYS A 164 -14.03 5.49 -9.59
N CYS A 165 -14.77 5.88 -8.56
CA CYS A 165 -14.64 5.36 -7.21
C CYS A 165 -16.01 4.81 -6.82
N GLU A 166 -16.10 3.54 -6.42
CA GLU A 166 -17.33 2.93 -5.93
C GLU A 166 -17.18 2.47 -4.49
N GLU A 167 -18.18 2.74 -3.65
CA GLU A 167 -18.25 2.19 -2.31
C GLU A 167 -18.93 0.83 -2.35
N ARG A 168 -18.33 -0.16 -1.69
CA ARG A 168 -18.95 -1.48 -1.51
C ARG A 168 -18.95 -1.86 -0.04
N SER A 169 -20.06 -2.45 0.39
CA SER A 169 -20.13 -3.14 1.67
C SER A 169 -19.38 -4.45 1.59
N ASP A 170 -18.62 -4.75 2.63
CA ASP A 170 -17.85 -5.96 2.83
C ASP A 170 -18.15 -6.51 4.24
N GLU A 171 -17.91 -7.79 4.49
CA GLU A 171 -18.22 -8.42 5.79
C GLU A 171 -17.56 -7.69 6.97
N ASP A 172 -16.35 -7.18 6.74
CA ASP A 172 -15.54 -6.46 7.74
C ASP A 172 -15.73 -4.92 7.67
N GLY A 173 -16.63 -4.39 6.84
CA GLY A 173 -16.98 -2.96 6.79
C GLY A 173 -17.21 -2.42 5.37
N PHE A 174 -16.47 -1.37 4.99
CA PHE A 174 -16.57 -0.76 3.66
C PHE A 174 -15.23 -0.85 2.95
N LEU A 175 -15.30 -1.10 1.65
CA LEU A 175 -14.18 -1.02 0.73
C LEU A 175 -14.52 -0.05 -0.39
N PHE A 176 -13.47 0.43 -1.04
CA PHE A 176 -13.56 1.39 -2.12
C PHE A 176 -12.90 0.80 -3.36
N ASP A 177 -13.68 0.58 -4.41
CA ASP A 177 -13.21 0.08 -5.70
C ASP A 177 -12.80 1.29 -6.57
N LEU A 178 -11.48 1.45 -6.75
CA LEU A 178 -10.89 2.55 -7.52
C LEU A 178 -10.57 2.06 -8.94
N PHE A 179 -11.26 2.60 -9.93
CA PHE A 179 -11.06 2.28 -11.34
C PHE A 179 -9.94 3.13 -11.92
N VAL A 180 -8.75 2.55 -12.05
CA VAL A 180 -7.54 3.26 -12.49
C VAL A 180 -7.56 3.44 -14.00
N LYS A 181 -7.48 4.70 -14.43
CA LYS A 181 -7.36 5.08 -15.85
C LYS A 181 -5.90 4.89 -16.31
N VAL A 182 -5.66 5.07 -17.60
CA VAL A 182 -4.28 5.12 -18.12
C VAL A 182 -3.49 6.19 -17.38
N ILE A 183 -2.48 5.76 -16.60
CA ILE A 183 -1.57 6.65 -15.91
C ILE A 183 -0.78 7.41 -16.99
N PRO A 184 -0.92 8.75 -17.11
CA PRO A 184 -0.18 9.51 -18.10
C PRO A 184 1.32 9.30 -17.88
N GLU A 185 2.07 9.22 -18.97
CA GLU A 185 3.53 9.20 -18.93
C GLU A 185 4.00 10.47 -18.20
N LEU A 186 4.37 10.32 -16.92
CA LEU A 186 5.16 11.32 -16.22
C LEU A 186 6.45 11.44 -17.04
N HIS A 187 6.53 12.48 -17.88
CA HIS A 187 7.76 12.86 -18.51
C HIS A 187 8.69 13.31 -17.38
N ILE A 188 9.56 12.40 -16.96
CA ILE A 188 10.70 12.68 -16.07
C ILE A 188 11.77 13.38 -16.91
#